data_AF-A0A535VBE6-F1
#
_entry.id   AF-A0A535VBE6-F1
#
_cell.length_a   1.000
_cell.length_b   1.000
_cell.length_c   1.000
_cell.angle_alpha   90.00
_cell.angle_beta   90.00
_cell.angle_gamma   90.00
#
_symmetry.space_group_name_H-M   'P 1'
#
loop_
_entity.id
_entity.type
_entity.pdbx_description
1 polymer ?
#
loop_
_entity_poly.entity_id
_entity_poly.type
_entity_poly.pdbx_seq_one_letter_code
_entity_poly.pdbx_strand_id
1 'polypeptide(L)'
;MSEKDIPREGPGAAVAPPKEVEIIELDGHGGHTLEPEWKRLPIGPDHILYPLLVGIALFPILMGDSGHHLADDMPDDETHPFFPDHFWPYPVIIIVMMITLGLLAAFVQKNLQLESPADPRAVTIPRPDWYFLFLFQFIKLGPELLMAVVIPTGIIIVFLLWPFIDAIAGPRTARRLGWKRWPVPGRNLYSGAGFVIFLVIIALLELWALAGPTACLPWFTGQVCGA
;
A
#
# COMPACT_ATOMS: atom_id res chain seq x y z
N MET A 1 -31.84 69.36 24.09
CA MET A 1 -32.62 68.25 23.50
C MET A 1 -31.70 67.53 22.52
N SER A 2 -30.64 66.91 23.05
CA SER A 2 -30.47 65.46 23.28
C SER A 2 -30.11 64.74 21.98
N GLU A 3 -28.81 64.53 21.81
CA GLU A 3 -28.17 63.60 20.87
C GLU A 3 -28.76 62.20 21.09
N LYS A 4 -29.16 61.52 20.01
CA LYS A 4 -29.70 60.16 20.06
C LYS A 4 -28.52 59.18 19.97
N ASP A 5 -28.17 58.57 21.10
CA ASP A 5 -27.30 57.41 21.13
C ASP A 5 -27.99 56.21 20.47
N ILE A 6 -27.35 55.66 19.45
CA ILE A 6 -27.79 54.43 18.77
C ILE A 6 -27.10 53.26 19.47
N PRO A 7 -27.83 52.34 20.13
CA PRO A 7 -27.21 51.19 20.78
C PRO A 7 -26.60 50.25 19.74
N ARG A 8 -25.28 50.05 19.81
CA ARG A 8 -24.54 49.03 19.07
C ARG A 8 -24.38 47.78 19.93
N GLU A 9 -25.47 47.06 20.14
CA GLU A 9 -25.44 45.69 20.64
C GLU A 9 -25.97 44.80 19.53
N GLY A 10 -25.06 44.25 18.72
CA GLY A 10 -25.38 43.06 17.94
C GLY A 10 -25.66 41.90 18.90
N PRO A 11 -26.43 40.87 18.51
CA PRO A 11 -26.70 39.74 19.37
C PRO A 11 -25.37 39.01 19.60
N GLY A 12 -24.69 39.35 20.70
CA GLY A 12 -23.62 38.55 21.23
C GLY A 12 -24.18 37.15 21.37
N ALA A 13 -23.50 36.17 20.78
CA ALA A 13 -23.81 34.78 21.02
C ALA A 13 -23.68 34.57 22.54
N ALA A 14 -24.82 34.61 23.23
CA ALA A 14 -24.91 34.18 24.60
C ALA A 14 -24.46 32.74 24.58
N VAL A 15 -23.23 32.49 25.05
CA VAL A 15 -22.75 31.15 25.28
C VAL A 15 -23.68 30.61 26.35
N ALA A 16 -24.63 29.77 25.93
CA ALA A 16 -25.51 29.09 26.87
C ALA A 16 -24.60 28.38 27.89
N PRO A 17 -24.88 28.48 29.21
CA PRO A 17 -24.13 27.72 30.19
C PRO A 17 -24.17 26.25 29.77
N PRO A 18 -23.07 25.48 29.91
CA PRO A 18 -23.05 24.10 29.52
C PRO A 18 -24.22 23.42 30.22
N LYS A 19 -25.24 23.06 29.45
CA LYS A 19 -26.32 22.23 29.95
C LYS A 19 -25.65 20.92 30.25
N GLU A 20 -25.35 20.68 31.52
CA GLU A 20 -25.04 19.35 32.02
C GLU A 20 -26.18 18.48 31.53
N VAL A 21 -25.89 17.71 30.47
CA VAL A 21 -26.77 16.65 30.03
C VAL A 21 -26.60 15.63 31.14
N GLU A 22 -27.48 15.73 32.14
CA GLU A 22 -27.72 14.66 33.06
C GLU A 22 -27.93 13.43 32.17
N ILE A 23 -26.97 12.51 32.20
CA ILE A 23 -27.08 11.24 31.52
C ILE A 23 -28.17 10.53 32.30
N ILE A 24 -29.42 10.79 31.90
CA ILE A 24 -30.55 9.99 32.33
C ILE A 24 -30.22 8.62 31.76
N GLU A 25 -29.74 7.75 32.63
CA GLU A 25 -29.72 6.33 32.40
C GLU A 25 -31.18 5.96 32.18
N LEU A 26 -31.56 5.95 30.89
CA LEU A 26 -32.89 5.58 30.45
C LEU A 26 -33.07 4.13 30.87
N ASP A 27 -33.72 3.96 32.03
CA ASP A 27 -34.23 2.68 32.50
C ASP A 27 -34.84 1.97 31.30
N GLY A 28 -34.24 0.82 31.01
CA GLY A 28 -34.37 0.16 29.72
C GLY A 28 -35.81 0.04 29.27
N HIS A 29 -36.01 0.15 27.94
CA HIS A 29 -37.21 -0.37 27.31
C HIS A 29 -37.34 -1.86 27.64
N GLY A 30 -38.07 -2.14 28.73
CA GLY A 30 -38.49 -3.47 29.14
C GLY A 30 -39.42 -4.02 28.07
N GLY A 31 -38.93 -4.97 27.29
CA GLY A 31 -39.75 -5.72 26.34
C GLY A 31 -39.01 -6.23 25.11
N HIS A 32 -37.87 -5.65 24.75
CA HIS A 32 -37.07 -6.14 23.62
C HIS A 32 -35.71 -6.59 24.13
N THR A 33 -35.47 -7.90 24.10
CA THR A 33 -34.13 -8.44 24.26
C THR A 33 -33.29 -7.89 23.12
N LEU A 34 -32.51 -6.85 23.41
CA LEU A 34 -31.50 -6.32 22.52
C LEU A 34 -30.64 -7.50 22.09
N GLU A 35 -30.51 -7.71 20.77
CA GLU A 35 -29.63 -8.76 20.25
C GLU A 35 -28.25 -8.59 20.91
N PRO A 36 -27.65 -9.70 21.36
CA PRO A 36 -26.43 -9.65 22.16
C PRO A 36 -25.33 -8.93 21.40
N GLU A 37 -24.49 -8.19 22.13
CA GLU A 37 -23.52 -7.23 21.60
C GLU A 37 -22.68 -7.76 20.42
N TRP A 38 -22.31 -9.03 20.47
CA TRP A 38 -21.53 -9.69 19.42
C TRP A 38 -22.22 -9.76 18.05
N LYS A 39 -23.55 -9.67 17.97
CA LYS A 39 -24.30 -9.58 16.70
C LYS A 39 -24.29 -8.19 16.07
N ARG A 40 -23.93 -7.16 16.85
CA ARG A 40 -23.86 -5.77 16.39
C ARG A 40 -22.48 -5.37 15.91
N LEU A 41 -21.48 -6.19 16.22
CA LEU A 41 -20.12 -5.98 15.74
C LEU A 41 -20.10 -6.19 14.21
N PRO A 42 -19.40 -5.32 13.45
CA PRO A 42 -19.20 -5.53 12.02
C PRO A 42 -18.56 -6.88 11.69
N ILE A 43 -17.81 -7.44 12.66
CA ILE A 43 -17.17 -8.75 12.58
C ILE A 43 -17.52 -9.52 13.86
N GLY A 44 -18.69 -10.15 13.88
CA GLY A 44 -19.13 -11.05 14.96
C GLY A 44 -18.73 -12.52 14.71
N PRO A 45 -18.81 -13.42 15.72
CA PRO A 45 -18.34 -14.81 15.63
C PRO A 45 -18.92 -15.65 14.48
N ASP A 46 -20.06 -15.24 13.94
CA ASP A 46 -20.81 -15.83 12.83
C ASP A 46 -20.44 -15.23 11.46
N HIS A 47 -19.47 -14.31 11.38
CA HIS A 47 -19.08 -13.67 10.14
C HIS A 47 -18.51 -14.68 9.14
N ILE A 48 -18.92 -14.57 7.87
CA ILE A 48 -18.44 -15.40 6.75
C ILE A 48 -16.91 -15.32 6.52
N LEU A 49 -16.24 -14.37 7.18
CA LEU A 49 -14.79 -14.20 7.13
C LEU A 49 -14.09 -15.38 7.81
N TYR A 50 -14.65 -15.92 8.89
CA TYR A 50 -14.05 -17.04 9.61
C TYR A 50 -13.99 -18.32 8.76
N PRO A 51 -15.10 -18.84 8.17
CA PRO A 51 -15.01 -20.03 7.32
C PRO A 51 -14.22 -19.78 6.03
N LEU A 52 -14.22 -18.54 5.50
CA LEU A 52 -13.39 -18.18 4.34
C LEU A 52 -11.90 -18.22 4.68
N LEU A 53 -11.48 -17.60 5.79
CA LEU A 53 -10.08 -17.58 6.23
C LEU A 53 -9.60 -18.98 6.61
N VAL A 54 -10.44 -19.75 7.32
CA VAL A 54 -10.15 -21.16 7.62
C VAL A 54 -10.08 -21.96 6.33
N GLY A 55 -10.97 -21.75 5.37
CA GLY A 55 -10.93 -22.39 4.06
C GLY A 55 -9.65 -22.07 3.28
N ILE A 56 -9.23 -20.80 3.26
CA ILE A 56 -7.99 -20.36 2.61
C ILE A 56 -6.76 -20.92 3.33
N ALA A 57 -6.74 -20.96 4.66
CA ALA A 57 -5.64 -21.51 5.45
C ALA A 57 -5.55 -23.04 5.32
N LEU A 58 -6.70 -23.72 5.20
CA LEU A 58 -6.78 -25.16 5.00
C LEU A 58 -6.51 -25.55 3.56
N PHE A 59 -6.80 -24.71 2.56
CA PHE A 59 -6.65 -25.05 1.15
C PHE A 59 -5.23 -25.56 0.79
N PRO A 60 -4.12 -24.92 1.20
CA PRO A 60 -2.76 -25.45 0.99
C PRO A 60 -2.49 -26.77 1.75
N ILE A 61 -3.09 -26.93 2.94
CA ILE A 61 -2.91 -28.12 3.77
C ILE A 61 -3.68 -29.32 3.19
N LEU A 62 -4.88 -29.08 2.66
CA LEU A 62 -5.83 -30.09 2.17
C LEU A 62 -5.55 -30.49 0.72
N MET A 63 -5.07 -29.56 -0.11
CA MET A 63 -4.65 -29.87 -1.48
C MET A 63 -3.31 -30.62 -1.52
N GLY A 64 -2.61 -30.69 -0.39
CA GLY A 64 -1.27 -31.25 -0.29
C GLY A 64 -0.24 -30.43 -1.07
N ASP A 65 1.04 -30.76 -0.91
CA ASP A 65 2.07 -30.13 -1.72
C ASP A 65 1.79 -30.39 -3.21
N SER A 66 1.74 -29.32 -3.99
CA SER A 66 1.51 -29.41 -5.42
C SER A 66 2.80 -29.83 -6.13
N GLY A 67 3.19 -31.10 -6.03
CA GLY A 67 4.21 -31.70 -6.90
C GLY A 67 5.28 -32.55 -6.21
N HIS A 68 6.26 -33.00 -7.01
CA HIS A 68 7.57 -33.43 -6.50
C HIS A 68 8.20 -32.25 -5.78
N HIS A 69 8.62 -32.44 -4.52
CA HIS A 69 9.45 -31.47 -3.84
C HIS A 69 10.78 -31.39 -4.61
N LEU A 70 11.02 -30.27 -5.29
CA LEU A 70 12.33 -29.98 -5.91
C LEU A 70 13.49 -30.08 -4.90
N ALA A 71 13.20 -30.03 -3.60
CA ALA A 71 14.15 -30.27 -2.52
C ALA A 71 14.61 -31.74 -2.42
N ASP A 72 13.77 -32.71 -2.80
CA ASP A 72 14.12 -34.14 -2.75
C ASP A 72 15.09 -34.52 -3.89
N ASP A 73 15.06 -33.77 -5.00
CA ASP A 73 15.95 -33.94 -6.17
C ASP A 73 17.18 -33.01 -6.11
N MET A 74 17.27 -32.13 -5.12
CA MET A 74 18.38 -31.18 -4.99
C MET A 74 19.56 -31.88 -4.32
N PRO A 75 20.78 -31.82 -4.89
CA PRO A 75 21.92 -32.51 -4.31
C PRO A 75 22.23 -31.90 -2.93
N ASP A 76 22.52 -32.76 -1.95
CA ASP A 76 22.64 -32.38 -0.53
C ASP A 76 23.65 -31.23 -0.28
N ASP A 77 24.65 -31.07 -1.16
CA ASP A 77 25.66 -30.02 -1.10
C ASP A 77 25.16 -28.61 -1.46
N GLU A 78 24.01 -28.49 -2.15
CA GLU A 78 23.35 -27.22 -2.45
C GLU A 78 22.25 -26.85 -1.45
N THR A 79 21.95 -27.75 -0.48
CA THR A 79 20.91 -27.54 0.52
C THR A 79 21.50 -27.25 1.90
N HIS A 80 20.82 -26.40 2.67
CA HIS A 80 21.17 -26.13 4.07
C HIS A 80 19.97 -26.48 4.95
N PRO A 81 20.18 -27.09 6.12
CA PRO A 81 19.10 -27.45 7.01
C PRO A 81 18.36 -26.20 7.50
N PHE A 82 17.03 -26.28 7.55
CA PHE A 82 16.20 -25.17 8.03
C PHE A 82 16.59 -24.74 9.46
N PHE A 83 16.79 -25.70 10.35
CA PHE A 83 17.30 -25.47 11.69
C PHE A 83 18.70 -26.10 11.80
N PRO A 84 19.72 -25.35 12.27
CA PRO A 84 19.67 -24.00 12.83
C PRO A 84 19.86 -22.87 11.79
N ASP A 85 20.38 -23.18 10.61
CA ASP A 85 21.00 -22.19 9.71
C ASP A 85 20.01 -21.17 9.14
N HIS A 86 18.81 -21.61 8.75
CA HIS A 86 17.79 -20.72 8.19
C HIS A 86 16.92 -20.06 9.26
N PHE A 87 16.74 -20.69 10.43
CA PHE A 87 15.86 -20.21 11.48
C PHE A 87 16.43 -19.00 12.25
N TRP A 88 17.72 -19.03 12.62
CA TRP A 88 18.33 -18.00 13.47
C TRP A 88 18.35 -16.57 12.92
N PRO A 89 18.46 -16.34 11.59
CA PRO A 89 18.32 -15.00 11.03
C PRO A 89 16.97 -14.33 11.30
N TYR A 90 15.87 -15.08 11.41
CA TYR A 90 14.53 -14.48 11.52
C TYR A 90 14.31 -13.70 12.83
N PRO A 91 14.58 -14.23 14.04
CA PRO A 91 14.51 -13.44 15.26
C PRO A 91 15.39 -12.18 15.23
N VAL A 92 16.59 -12.28 14.64
CA VAL A 92 17.50 -11.13 14.50
C VAL A 92 16.88 -10.07 13.61
N ILE A 93 16.34 -10.44 12.44
CA ILE A 93 15.64 -9.52 11.54
C ILE A 93 14.45 -8.87 12.24
N ILE A 94 13.64 -9.63 12.98
CA ILE A 94 12.50 -9.10 13.72
C ILE A 94 12.94 -8.07 14.77
N ILE A 95 13.98 -8.37 15.56
CA ILE A 95 14.52 -7.44 16.56
C ILE A 95 15.04 -6.17 15.88
N VAL A 96 15.80 -6.31 14.79
CA VAL A 96 16.31 -5.17 14.03
C VAL A 96 15.17 -4.32 13.49
N MET A 97 14.15 -4.93 12.86
CA MET A 97 12.96 -4.22 12.37
C MET A 97 12.22 -3.50 13.50
N MET A 98 12.06 -4.14 14.66
CA MET A 98 11.40 -3.53 15.82
C MET A 98 12.16 -2.31 16.33
N ILE A 99 13.50 -2.41 16.41
CA ILE A 99 14.35 -1.28 16.79
C ILE A 99 14.25 -0.16 15.74
N THR A 100 14.35 -0.48 14.45
CA THR A 100 14.23 0.52 13.37
C THR A 100 12.88 1.23 13.42
N LEU A 101 11.77 0.50 13.56
CA LEU A 101 10.44 1.08 13.69
C LEU A 101 10.30 1.92 14.97
N GLY A 102 10.85 1.45 16.09
CA GLY A 102 10.87 2.21 17.35
C GLY A 102 11.66 3.52 17.23
N LEU A 103 12.80 3.51 16.53
CA LEU A 103 13.60 4.71 16.27
C LEU A 103 12.88 5.68 15.32
N LEU A 104 12.27 5.17 14.24
CA LEU A 104 11.42 5.98 13.35
C LEU A 104 10.27 6.63 14.13
N ALA A 105 9.61 5.85 14.99
CA ALA A 105 8.53 6.31 15.86
C ALA A 105 8.99 7.24 16.99
N ALA A 106 10.28 7.30 17.34
CA ALA A 106 10.80 8.21 18.37
C ALA A 106 11.32 9.52 17.75
N PHE A 107 12.02 9.44 16.61
CA PHE A 107 12.74 10.58 16.05
C PHE A 107 12.06 11.22 14.84
N VAL A 108 11.18 10.50 14.14
CA VAL A 108 10.61 10.92 12.85
C VAL A 108 9.11 11.24 12.95
N GLN A 109 8.53 11.22 14.17
CA GLN A 109 7.09 11.40 14.43
C GLN A 109 6.45 12.59 13.72
N LYS A 110 7.16 13.71 13.58
CA LYS A 110 6.65 14.91 12.92
C LYS A 110 6.25 14.66 11.46
N ASN A 111 6.93 13.74 10.78
CA ASN A 111 6.62 13.37 9.40
C ASN A 111 5.51 12.31 9.29
N LEU A 112 5.09 11.71 10.41
CA LEU A 112 4.02 10.71 10.47
C LEU A 112 2.70 11.29 11.00
N GLN A 113 2.62 12.61 11.20
CA GLN A 113 1.38 13.25 11.63
C GLN A 113 0.38 13.23 10.49
N LEU A 114 -0.88 12.87 10.80
CA LEU A 114 -1.97 12.99 9.85
C LEU A 114 -2.15 14.47 9.50
N GLU A 115 -2.53 14.71 8.24
CA GLU A 115 -2.90 16.05 7.79
C GLU A 115 -4.12 16.57 8.55
N SER A 116 -4.40 17.87 8.40
CA SER A 116 -5.56 18.49 9.00
C SER A 116 -6.85 17.76 8.56
N PRO A 117 -7.89 17.71 9.41
CA PRO A 117 -9.17 17.14 9.02
C PRO A 117 -9.64 17.70 7.68
N ALA A 118 -10.19 16.83 6.84
CA ALA A 118 -10.59 17.19 5.49
C ALA A 118 -11.62 18.31 5.51
N ASP A 119 -11.23 19.50 5.03
CA ASP A 119 -12.11 20.64 4.81
C ASP A 119 -12.37 20.80 3.30
N PRO A 120 -13.61 20.62 2.82
CA PRO A 120 -13.94 20.76 1.40
C PRO A 120 -13.79 22.20 0.88
N ARG A 121 -13.57 23.19 1.76
CA ARG A 121 -13.32 24.60 1.39
C ARG A 121 -11.83 24.94 1.30
N ALA A 122 -10.94 24.08 1.80
CA ALA A 122 -9.51 24.31 1.74
C ALA A 122 -8.97 23.94 0.35
N VAL A 123 -8.16 24.84 -0.23
CA VAL A 123 -7.43 24.57 -1.48
C VAL A 123 -6.02 24.16 -1.10
N THR A 124 -5.78 22.85 -1.05
CA THR A 124 -4.45 22.27 -0.84
C THR A 124 -3.98 21.58 -2.11
N ILE A 125 -2.67 21.60 -2.35
CA ILE A 125 -2.07 20.82 -3.43
C ILE A 125 -2.04 19.37 -2.95
N PRO A 126 -2.76 18.43 -3.60
CA PRO A 126 -2.76 17.05 -3.17
C PRO A 126 -1.38 16.45 -3.41
N ARG A 127 -0.69 16.06 -2.33
CA ARG A 127 0.58 15.33 -2.42
C ARG A 127 0.37 13.89 -1.95
N PRO A 128 0.82 12.90 -2.74
CA PRO A 128 0.73 11.51 -2.33
C PRO A 128 1.79 11.21 -1.26
N ASP A 129 1.62 10.08 -0.58
CA ASP A 129 2.66 9.54 0.28
C ASP A 129 3.92 9.15 -0.50
N TRP A 130 5.05 9.08 0.22
CA TRP A 130 6.39 8.85 -0.34
C TRP A 130 6.48 7.63 -1.27
N TYR A 131 5.80 6.53 -0.94
CA TYR A 131 5.81 5.29 -1.71
C TYR A 131 5.08 5.39 -3.06
N PHE A 132 4.31 6.46 -3.31
CA PHE A 132 3.62 6.71 -4.58
C PHE A 132 4.20 7.90 -5.37
N LEU A 133 5.24 8.56 -4.89
CA LEU A 133 5.82 9.73 -5.55
C LEU A 133 6.28 9.43 -6.98
N PHE A 134 6.97 8.30 -7.19
CA PHE A 134 7.44 7.91 -8.52
C PHE A 134 6.28 7.67 -9.49
N LEU A 135 5.15 7.14 -9.01
CA LEU A 135 3.98 6.84 -9.82
C LEU A 135 3.25 8.13 -10.23
N PHE A 136 3.10 9.08 -9.31
CA PHE A 136 2.56 10.40 -9.64
C PHE A 136 3.44 11.14 -10.64
N GLN A 137 4.77 11.07 -10.48
CA GLN A 137 5.69 11.67 -11.44
C GLN A 137 5.60 10.99 -12.81
N PHE A 138 5.47 9.66 -12.83
CA PHE A 138 5.29 8.88 -14.05
C PHE A 138 4.03 9.27 -14.83
N ILE A 139 2.90 9.50 -14.13
CA ILE A 139 1.62 9.86 -14.75
C ILE A 139 1.72 11.19 -15.53
N LYS A 140 2.51 12.15 -15.03
CA LYS A 140 2.70 13.46 -15.70
C LYS A 140 3.46 13.39 -17.03
N LEU A 141 4.12 12.28 -17.34
CA LEU A 141 5.00 12.16 -18.52
C LEU A 141 4.24 11.97 -19.84
N GLY A 142 2.92 11.77 -19.82
CA GLY A 142 2.16 11.45 -21.01
C GLY A 142 0.66 11.61 -20.84
N PRO A 143 -0.13 11.07 -21.78
CA PRO A 143 -1.59 11.10 -21.68
C PRO A 143 -2.08 10.37 -20.43
N GLU A 144 -2.91 11.04 -19.65
CA GLU A 144 -3.36 10.60 -18.32
C GLU A 144 -3.94 9.18 -18.33
N LEU A 145 -4.85 8.89 -19.27
CA LEU A 145 -5.46 7.56 -19.39
C LEU A 145 -4.42 6.45 -19.63
N LEU A 146 -3.40 6.72 -20.43
CA LEU A 146 -2.38 5.73 -20.75
C LEU A 146 -1.45 5.49 -19.57
N MET A 147 -0.96 6.56 -18.94
CA MET A 147 0.03 6.44 -17.86
C MET A 147 -0.60 6.01 -16.53
N ALA A 148 -1.82 6.46 -16.22
CA ALA A 148 -2.48 6.15 -14.94
C ALA A 148 -3.20 4.80 -14.96
N VAL A 149 -3.76 4.38 -16.10
CA VAL A 149 -4.61 3.19 -16.17
C VAL A 149 -3.98 2.11 -17.03
N VAL A 150 -3.73 2.38 -18.31
CA VAL A 150 -3.36 1.32 -19.26
C VAL A 150 -2.03 0.67 -18.91
N ILE A 151 -1.00 1.44 -18.59
CA ILE A 151 0.33 0.90 -18.29
C ILE A 151 0.34 0.12 -16.95
N PRO A 152 -0.12 0.67 -15.81
CA PRO A 152 -0.13 -0.07 -14.55
C PRO A 152 -0.98 -1.35 -14.62
N THR A 153 -2.17 -1.29 -15.23
CA THR A 153 -3.02 -2.47 -15.43
C THR A 153 -2.34 -3.50 -16.34
N GLY A 154 -1.70 -3.05 -17.43
CA GLY A 154 -0.94 -3.93 -18.31
C GLY A 154 0.19 -4.66 -17.58
N ILE A 155 0.94 -3.96 -16.72
CA ILE A 155 1.99 -4.56 -15.89
C ILE A 155 1.41 -5.65 -15.00
N ILE A 156 0.33 -5.36 -14.27
CA ILE A 156 -0.33 -6.35 -13.39
C ILE A 156 -0.77 -7.58 -14.17
N ILE A 157 -1.39 -7.39 -15.35
CA ILE A 157 -1.81 -8.51 -16.21
C ILE A 157 -0.59 -9.33 -16.66
N VAL A 158 0.51 -8.69 -17.04
CA VAL A 158 1.74 -9.40 -17.42
C VAL A 158 2.30 -10.20 -16.25
N PHE A 159 2.33 -9.65 -15.03
CA PHE A 159 2.77 -10.39 -13.84
C PHE A 159 1.84 -11.56 -13.51
N LEU A 160 0.53 -11.38 -13.64
CA LEU A 160 -0.45 -12.44 -13.42
C LEU A 160 -0.32 -13.56 -14.45
N LEU A 161 -0.03 -13.21 -15.71
CA LEU A 161 0.16 -14.15 -16.80
C LEU A 161 1.59 -14.70 -16.88
N TRP A 162 2.53 -14.18 -16.08
CA TRP A 162 3.93 -14.57 -16.08
C TRP A 162 4.16 -16.07 -15.97
N PRO A 163 3.55 -16.82 -15.02
CA PRO A 163 3.76 -18.28 -14.93
C PRO A 163 3.35 -19.02 -16.21
N PHE A 164 2.30 -18.58 -16.89
CA PHE A 164 1.85 -19.19 -18.14
C PHE A 164 2.77 -18.85 -19.31
N ILE A 165 3.26 -17.61 -19.36
CA ILE A 165 4.24 -17.16 -20.36
C ILE A 165 5.53 -17.98 -20.20
N ASP A 166 6.02 -18.13 -18.97
CA ASP A 166 7.26 -18.84 -18.67
C ASP A 166 7.15 -20.35 -18.99
N ALA A 167 6.05 -21.00 -18.60
CA ALA A 167 5.86 -22.43 -18.83
C ALA A 167 5.58 -22.80 -20.30
N ILE A 168 4.75 -22.01 -21.00
CA ILE A 168 4.20 -22.39 -22.31
C ILE A 168 4.93 -21.68 -23.46
N ALA A 169 5.04 -20.36 -23.36
CA ALA A 169 5.56 -19.53 -24.44
C ALA A 169 7.10 -19.49 -24.42
N GLY A 170 7.72 -19.54 -23.24
CA GLY A 170 9.16 -19.38 -23.08
C GLY A 170 9.98 -20.42 -23.84
N PRO A 171 9.80 -21.73 -23.61
CA PRO A 171 10.55 -22.78 -24.31
C PRO A 171 10.30 -22.79 -25.82
N ARG A 172 9.07 -22.46 -26.25
CA ARG A 172 8.70 -22.39 -27.67
C ARG A 172 9.38 -21.23 -28.39
N THR A 173 9.42 -20.07 -27.75
CA THR A 173 10.01 -18.85 -28.31
C THR A 173 11.53 -18.94 -28.32
N ALA A 174 12.14 -19.49 -27.27
CA ALA A 174 13.58 -19.76 -27.22
C ALA A 174 14.02 -20.68 -28.37
N ARG A 175 13.26 -21.76 -28.64
CA ARG A 175 13.53 -22.68 -29.76
C ARG A 175 13.41 -22.01 -31.13
N ARG A 176 12.43 -21.09 -31.30
CA ARG A 176 12.24 -20.34 -32.56
C ARG A 176 13.35 -19.30 -32.80
N LEU A 177 13.80 -18.62 -31.76
CA LEU A 177 14.85 -17.59 -31.85
C LEU A 177 16.27 -18.17 -31.76
N GLY A 178 16.41 -19.49 -31.64
CA GLY A 178 17.72 -20.16 -31.51
C GLY A 178 18.42 -19.90 -30.16
N TRP A 179 17.67 -19.47 -29.14
CA TRP A 179 18.23 -19.19 -27.82
C TRP A 179 18.42 -20.48 -27.03
N LYS A 180 19.60 -20.67 -26.41
CA LYS A 180 19.92 -21.86 -25.60
C LYS A 180 18.98 -22.06 -24.41
N ARG A 181 18.45 -20.97 -23.85
CA ARG A 181 17.51 -20.97 -22.73
C ARG A 181 16.64 -19.72 -22.78
N TRP A 182 15.40 -19.85 -22.33
CA TRP A 182 14.52 -18.71 -22.13
C TRP A 182 15.08 -17.79 -21.03
N PRO A 183 15.07 -16.46 -21.21
CA PRO A 183 15.58 -15.52 -20.22
C PRO A 183 14.60 -15.40 -19.04
N VAL A 184 14.74 -16.29 -18.06
CA VAL A 184 14.02 -16.20 -16.79
C VAL A 184 14.64 -15.09 -15.92
N PRO A 185 13.83 -14.21 -15.30
CA PRO A 185 14.28 -13.22 -14.31
C PRO A 185 15.17 -13.86 -13.23
N GLY A 186 16.29 -13.20 -12.92
CA GLY A 186 17.18 -13.59 -11.81
C GLY A 186 18.39 -14.44 -12.20
N ARG A 187 18.41 -15.12 -13.35
CA ARG A 187 19.55 -16.00 -13.76
C ARG A 187 20.29 -15.57 -15.02
N ASN A 188 19.92 -14.42 -15.60
CA ASN A 188 20.55 -13.91 -16.83
C ASN A 188 20.87 -12.41 -16.73
N LEU A 189 22.02 -12.01 -17.31
CA LEU A 189 22.54 -10.64 -17.23
C LEU A 189 21.56 -9.61 -17.79
N TYR A 190 20.82 -9.94 -18.85
CA TYR A 190 19.89 -9.01 -19.50
C TYR A 190 18.66 -8.70 -18.64
N SER A 191 18.06 -9.71 -18.02
CA SER A 191 16.92 -9.57 -17.10
C SER A 191 17.34 -8.88 -15.81
N GLY A 192 18.54 -9.19 -15.29
CA GLY A 192 19.11 -8.49 -14.14
C GLY A 192 19.36 -7.02 -14.46
N ALA A 193 19.99 -6.72 -15.59
CA ALA A 193 20.22 -5.34 -16.04
C ALA A 193 18.90 -4.60 -16.27
N GLY A 194 17.90 -5.25 -16.88
CA GLY A 194 16.57 -4.67 -17.07
C GLY A 194 15.89 -4.32 -15.75
N PHE A 195 15.96 -5.21 -14.76
CA PHE A 195 15.42 -4.95 -13.43
C PHE A 195 16.17 -3.81 -12.71
N VAL A 196 17.50 -3.76 -12.81
CA VAL A 196 18.30 -2.66 -12.26
C VAL A 196 17.95 -1.33 -12.94
N ILE A 197 17.82 -1.30 -14.27
CA ILE A 197 17.39 -0.10 -15.02
C ILE A 197 16.01 0.35 -14.54
N PHE A 198 15.07 -0.59 -14.34
CA PHE A 198 13.74 -0.28 -13.83
C PHE A 198 13.80 0.36 -12.43
N LEU A 199 14.61 -0.18 -11.51
CA LEU A 199 14.81 0.42 -10.19
C LEU A 199 15.47 1.80 -10.27
N VAL A 200 16.44 1.99 -11.18
CA VAL A 200 17.06 3.29 -11.41
C VAL A 200 16.04 4.30 -11.93
N ILE A 201 15.14 3.90 -12.84
CA ILE A 201 14.06 4.76 -13.32
C ILE A 201 13.15 5.17 -12.16
N ILE A 202 12.73 4.22 -11.31
CA ILE A 202 11.92 4.53 -10.12
C ILE A 202 12.66 5.53 -9.22
N ALA A 203 13.93 5.27 -8.90
CA ALA A 203 14.72 6.14 -8.05
C ALA A 203 14.88 7.54 -8.65
N LEU A 204 15.10 7.66 -9.97
CA LEU A 204 15.19 8.95 -10.65
C LEU A 204 13.86 9.72 -10.63
N LEU A 205 12.74 9.02 -10.84
CA LEU A 205 11.40 9.62 -10.76
C LEU A 205 11.09 10.08 -9.33
N GLU A 206 11.45 9.29 -8.33
CA GLU A 206 11.28 9.63 -6.93
C GLU A 206 12.15 10.82 -6.52
N LEU A 207 13.43 10.84 -6.92
CA LEU A 207 14.32 11.98 -6.68
C LEU A 207 13.82 13.25 -7.37
N TRP A 208 13.28 13.12 -8.58
CA TRP A 208 12.69 14.26 -9.28
C TRP A 208 11.41 14.74 -8.60
N ALA A 209 10.57 13.83 -8.10
CA ALA A 209 9.41 14.20 -7.29
C ALA A 209 9.83 14.91 -5.99
N LEU A 210 10.85 14.40 -5.29
CA LEU A 210 11.38 15.00 -4.05
C LEU A 210 12.03 16.37 -4.26
N ALA A 211 12.50 16.67 -5.48
CA ALA A 211 13.01 18.00 -5.83
C ALA A 211 11.90 19.09 -5.84
N GLY A 212 10.64 18.68 -5.84
CA GLY A 212 9.47 19.53 -5.61
C GLY A 212 8.98 20.30 -6.85
N PRO A 213 7.96 21.17 -6.68
CA PRO A 213 7.23 21.79 -7.79
C PRO A 213 8.04 22.77 -8.65
N THR A 214 9.18 23.25 -8.15
CA THR A 214 10.07 24.17 -8.87
C THR A 214 11.06 23.45 -9.78
N ALA A 215 11.24 22.14 -9.59
CA ALA A 215 12.13 21.32 -10.39
C ALA A 215 11.43 20.85 -11.67
N CYS A 216 11.47 21.69 -12.71
CA CYS A 216 10.84 21.41 -13.97
C CYS A 216 11.85 21.02 -15.06
N LEU A 217 11.52 19.97 -15.83
CA LEU A 217 12.30 19.52 -16.98
C LEU A 217 11.46 19.61 -18.25
N PRO A 218 12.07 19.98 -19.40
CA PRO A 218 11.39 19.92 -20.68
C PRO A 218 11.12 18.46 -21.07
N TRP A 219 9.88 18.17 -21.46
CA TRP A 219 9.42 16.84 -21.87
C TRP A 219 8.58 16.92 -23.15
N PHE A 220 8.24 15.76 -23.72
CA PHE A 220 7.50 15.66 -24.98
C PHE A 220 6.10 16.30 -24.94
N THR A 221 5.48 16.37 -23.76
CA THR A 221 4.15 16.96 -23.54
C THR A 221 4.21 18.43 -23.10
N GLY A 222 5.41 19.01 -22.98
CA GLY A 222 5.64 20.34 -22.42
C GLY A 222 6.58 20.31 -21.21
N GLN A 223 6.52 21.35 -20.38
CA GLN A 223 7.32 21.43 -19.16
C GLN A 223 6.63 20.62 -18.05
N VAL A 224 7.31 19.59 -17.54
CA VAL A 224 6.82 18.75 -16.43
C VAL A 224 7.59 19.11 -15.18
N CYS A 225 6.90 19.29 -14.06
CA CYS A 225 7.52 19.61 -12.77
C CYS A 225 7.34 18.48 -11.76
N GLY A 226 8.24 18.42 -10.78
CA GLY A 226 8.14 17.51 -9.63
C GLY A 226 6.80 17.60 -8.93
N ALA A 227 6.42 16.51 -8.24
CA ALA A 227 5.21 16.44 -7.42
C ALA A 227 5.35 17.19 -6.09
#